data_AF-A0A341EM84-F1
#
_entry.id   AF-A0A341EM84-F1
#
_cell.length_a   1.000
_cell.length_b   1.000
_cell.length_c   1.000
_cell.angle_alpha   90.00
_cell.angle_beta   90.00
_cell.angle_gamma   90.00
#
_symmetry.space_group_name_H-M   'P 1'
#
loop_
_entity.id
_entity.type
_entity.pdbx_description
1 polymer ?
#
loop_
_entity_poly.entity_id
_entity_poly.type
_entity_poly.pdbx_seq_one_letter_code
_entity_poly.pdbx_strand_id
1 'polypeptide(L)'
;MRTLVSLAALALAPGMALADAHSSATPVEYGPRPAYLVDKLPEGDLKDKLASCMGQDAAKSDFSIGHRGAPLMFPEHTVQSNVAAARMGAGILECDVTFTADHELVCRHAQNDLHTTTNILVSDLAEKCTTGFTAASGDTPASAECRTSDITLAEFRTLTPKMDSADTTATTAEDYQGGVANWRTELYSDKADLMTHAESIELFKSLGAKFTPELKSPSVEMPHDGFSQEDYAQKLVDEYVAAGIPASDVWPQSFNLDDVLYWVENTPEFGKQAVYLVQWSDGFDEQNPETWAENFADLKAKGVNYLAPSLNMMLTNKEGEIAGSEYALAAKEAGLTLIAWTLERSGPLASGGGWYFQSVNDVVKDDSDYLVALDVLAQDVGVAGVFSDWPATVTYYANCMGL
;
A
#
# COMPACT_ATOMS: atom_id res chain seq x y z
N MET A 1 -55.74 19.53 -23.72
CA MET A 1 -55.25 19.60 -22.33
C MET A 1 -55.00 18.16 -21.87
N ARG A 2 -53.81 17.62 -22.17
CA ARG A 2 -53.36 16.29 -21.72
C ARG A 2 -52.01 16.52 -21.06
N THR A 3 -51.99 16.48 -19.74
CA THR A 3 -50.81 16.69 -18.92
C THR A 3 -50.01 15.39 -18.92
N LEU A 4 -48.85 15.40 -19.58
CA LEU A 4 -47.85 14.35 -19.47
C LEU A 4 -47.11 14.56 -18.14
N VAL A 5 -47.28 13.62 -17.22
CA VAL A 5 -46.48 13.52 -15.99
C VAL A 5 -45.26 12.67 -16.35
N SER A 6 -44.09 13.31 -16.45
CA SER A 6 -42.81 12.60 -16.51
C SER A 6 -42.49 12.05 -15.12
N LEU A 7 -42.44 10.72 -15.00
CA LEU A 7 -41.78 10.06 -13.87
C LEU A 7 -40.27 10.18 -14.10
N ALA A 8 -39.60 11.02 -13.30
CA ALA A 8 -38.15 10.95 -13.15
C ALA A 8 -37.84 9.76 -12.24
N ALA A 9 -37.20 8.72 -12.78
CA ALA A 9 -36.62 7.64 -11.99
C ALA A 9 -35.36 8.18 -11.31
N LEU A 10 -35.44 8.38 -10.00
CA LEU A 10 -34.27 8.66 -9.15
C LEU A 10 -33.45 7.37 -9.10
N ALA A 11 -32.31 7.34 -9.79
CA ALA A 11 -31.30 6.32 -9.56
C ALA A 11 -30.68 6.58 -8.19
N LEU A 12 -31.08 5.80 -7.18
CA LEU A 12 -30.38 5.75 -5.90
C LEU A 12 -29.02 5.10 -6.15
N ALA A 13 -27.95 5.89 -6.03
CA ALA A 13 -26.59 5.37 -6.06
C ALA A 13 -26.38 4.42 -4.85
N PRO A 14 -25.84 3.20 -5.05
CA PRO A 14 -25.59 2.26 -3.95
C PRO A 14 -24.54 2.73 -2.93
N GLY A 15 -23.77 3.79 -3.21
CA GLY A 15 -22.64 4.22 -2.39
C GLY A 15 -22.99 4.62 -0.96
N MET A 16 -24.20 5.14 -0.71
CA MET A 16 -24.61 5.54 0.65
C MET A 16 -24.73 4.37 1.64
N ALA A 17 -24.92 3.13 1.17
CA ALA A 17 -25.17 2.01 2.06
C ALA A 17 -23.90 1.44 2.74
N LEU A 18 -22.73 1.61 2.14
CA LEU A 18 -21.46 1.07 2.68
C LEU A 18 -20.90 1.93 3.82
N ALA A 19 -21.07 3.25 3.76
CA ALA A 19 -20.57 4.18 4.78
C ALA A 19 -21.33 4.10 6.12
N ASP A 20 -22.65 3.88 6.08
CA ASP A 20 -23.48 3.90 7.29
C ASP A 20 -23.19 2.75 8.27
N ALA A 21 -22.74 1.58 7.77
CA ALA A 21 -22.44 0.41 8.60
C ALA A 21 -21.10 0.51 9.38
N HIS A 22 -20.23 1.46 9.00
CA HIS A 22 -18.91 1.67 9.60
C HIS A 22 -18.76 3.03 10.30
N SER A 23 -19.87 3.78 10.46
CA SER A 23 -19.90 5.15 10.99
C SER A 23 -19.61 5.31 12.50
N SER A 24 -19.48 4.21 13.25
CA SER A 24 -19.02 4.28 14.64
C SER A 24 -17.49 4.19 14.66
N ALA A 25 -16.85 5.21 15.25
CA ALA A 25 -15.43 5.18 15.57
C ALA A 25 -15.13 3.91 16.37
N THR A 26 -14.56 2.91 15.70
CA THR A 26 -14.16 1.68 16.38
C THR A 26 -12.93 2.02 17.21
N PRO A 27 -12.86 1.60 18.49
CA PRO A 27 -11.65 1.77 19.28
C PRO A 27 -10.42 1.23 18.54
N VAL A 28 -9.30 1.93 18.69
CA VAL A 28 -8.01 1.43 18.20
C VAL A 28 -7.55 0.32 19.14
N GLU A 29 -7.05 -0.78 18.59
CA GLU A 29 -6.54 -1.92 19.33
C GLU A 29 -5.29 -2.49 18.64
N TYR A 30 -4.29 -2.83 19.44
CA TYR A 30 -3.02 -3.39 18.94
C TYR A 30 -3.10 -4.88 18.57
N GLY A 31 -4.10 -5.60 19.11
CA GLY A 31 -4.08 -7.06 19.08
C GLY A 31 -2.83 -7.65 19.73
N PRO A 32 -2.51 -8.93 19.47
CA PRO A 32 -1.40 -9.62 20.13
C PRO A 32 -0.02 -9.36 19.50
N ARG A 33 0.04 -8.83 18.27
CA ARG A 33 1.27 -8.77 17.47
C ARG A 33 2.37 -7.94 18.13
N PRO A 34 2.12 -6.72 18.65
CA PRO A 34 3.20 -5.93 19.24
C PRO A 34 3.78 -6.57 20.51
N ALA A 35 2.94 -7.10 21.40
CA ALA A 35 3.41 -7.83 22.59
C ALA A 35 4.26 -9.05 22.22
N TYR A 36 3.82 -9.84 21.23
CA TYR A 36 4.59 -10.98 20.71
C TYR A 36 5.98 -10.58 20.21
N LEU A 37 6.08 -9.44 19.52
CA LEU A 37 7.36 -8.93 19.00
C LEU A 37 8.27 -8.44 20.14
N VAL A 38 7.71 -7.69 21.09
CA VAL A 38 8.48 -7.17 22.24
C VAL A 38 9.00 -8.30 23.14
N ASP A 39 8.20 -9.34 23.37
CA ASP A 39 8.62 -10.50 24.18
C ASP A 39 9.84 -11.20 23.56
N LYS A 40 9.94 -11.21 22.23
CA LYS A 40 11.05 -11.80 21.47
C LYS A 40 12.29 -10.93 21.38
N LEU A 41 12.20 -9.61 21.61
CA LEU A 41 13.36 -8.74 21.55
C LEU A 41 14.47 -9.23 22.50
N PRO A 42 15.74 -9.08 22.12
CA PRO A 42 16.85 -9.28 23.04
C PRO A 42 16.76 -8.28 24.21
N GLU A 43 17.28 -8.66 25.37
CA GLU A 43 17.36 -7.76 26.53
C GLU A 43 18.17 -6.51 26.16
N GLY A 44 17.66 -5.33 26.50
CA GLY A 44 18.28 -4.05 26.18
C GLY A 44 17.28 -2.89 26.20
N ASP A 45 17.79 -1.68 25.97
CA ASP A 45 17.03 -0.43 26.13
C ASP A 45 15.76 -0.39 25.28
N LEU A 46 15.80 -0.90 24.05
CA LEU A 46 14.61 -0.96 23.19
C LEU A 46 13.52 -1.86 23.77
N LYS A 47 13.89 -3.05 24.26
CA LYS A 47 12.94 -3.96 24.91
C LYS A 47 12.37 -3.34 26.17
N ASP A 48 13.21 -2.78 27.03
CA ASP A 48 12.79 -2.14 28.28
C ASP A 48 11.83 -0.98 28.01
N LYS A 49 12.16 -0.14 27.02
CA LYS A 49 11.31 0.98 26.59
C LYS A 49 9.97 0.48 26.07
N LEU A 50 9.96 -0.43 25.11
CA LEU A 50 8.72 -0.91 24.51
C LEU A 50 7.89 -1.72 25.51
N ALA A 51 8.49 -2.54 26.38
CA ALA A 51 7.79 -3.27 27.43
C ALA A 51 7.12 -2.33 28.46
N SER A 52 7.75 -1.18 28.75
CA SER A 52 7.17 -0.17 29.66
C SER A 52 5.84 0.43 29.15
N CYS A 53 5.59 0.33 27.85
CA CYS A 53 4.40 0.84 27.18
C CYS A 53 3.27 -0.19 27.02
N MET A 54 3.40 -1.42 27.54
CA MET A 54 2.39 -2.48 27.32
C MET A 54 0.98 -2.12 27.83
N GLY A 55 0.89 -1.23 28.81
CA GLY A 55 -0.38 -0.74 29.37
C GLY A 55 -0.85 0.60 28.79
N GLN A 56 -0.25 1.09 27.70
CA GLN A 56 -0.64 2.37 27.09
C GLN A 56 -2.00 2.28 26.41
N ASP A 57 -2.71 3.41 26.37
CA ASP A 57 -3.94 3.54 25.57
C ASP A 57 -3.56 3.57 24.09
N ALA A 58 -4.24 2.76 23.28
CA ALA A 58 -4.03 2.72 21.85
C ALA A 58 -4.69 3.92 21.17
N ALA A 59 -3.94 4.59 20.30
CA ALA A 59 -4.34 5.77 19.58
C ALA A 59 -3.82 5.74 18.14
N LYS A 60 -4.60 6.34 17.25
CA LYS A 60 -4.20 6.52 15.86
C LYS A 60 -2.92 7.36 15.77
N SER A 61 -2.01 7.00 14.88
CA SER A 61 -0.82 7.81 14.57
C SER A 61 -0.61 7.90 13.06
N ASP A 62 -0.38 9.11 12.56
CA ASP A 62 -0.04 9.36 11.15
C ASP A 62 1.33 8.77 10.77
N PHE A 63 2.16 8.43 11.76
CA PHE A 63 3.40 7.67 11.55
C PHE A 63 3.12 6.24 11.06
N SER A 64 1.95 5.68 11.38
CA SER A 64 1.53 4.36 10.91
C SER A 64 0.69 4.47 9.64
N ILE A 65 1.21 3.87 8.56
CA ILE A 65 0.58 3.85 7.25
C ILE A 65 0.12 2.42 6.94
N GLY A 66 -1.18 2.25 6.65
CA GLY A 66 -1.72 0.96 6.23
C GLY A 66 -1.40 0.66 4.78
N HIS A 67 -0.39 -0.18 4.52
CA HIS A 67 -0.01 -0.60 3.17
C HIS A 67 -1.10 -1.54 2.63
N ARG A 68 -1.91 -1.01 1.70
CA ARG A 68 -3.09 -1.70 1.13
C ARG A 68 -4.09 -2.18 2.19
N GLY A 69 -4.13 -1.50 3.34
CA GLY A 69 -4.85 -1.90 4.54
C GLY A 69 -4.01 -2.79 5.49
N ALA A 70 -4.50 -4.00 5.79
CA ALA A 70 -3.87 -4.98 6.69
C ALA A 70 -3.65 -6.36 5.99
N PRO A 71 -2.90 -6.40 4.88
CA PRO A 71 -2.84 -7.55 3.96
C PRO A 71 -2.12 -8.80 4.48
N LEU A 72 -1.58 -8.80 5.70
CA LEU A 72 -1.14 -10.07 6.31
C LEU A 72 -2.32 -11.03 6.54
N MET A 73 -3.53 -10.51 6.78
CA MET A 73 -4.69 -11.33 7.11
C MET A 73 -5.96 -11.03 6.32
N PHE A 74 -5.99 -9.94 5.54
CA PHE A 74 -7.14 -9.51 4.77
C PHE A 74 -6.76 -9.39 3.28
N PRO A 75 -7.69 -9.63 2.33
CA PRO A 75 -7.45 -9.30 0.92
C PRO A 75 -7.08 -7.82 0.76
N GLU A 76 -5.95 -7.55 0.12
CA GLU A 76 -5.44 -6.19 -0.06
C GLU A 76 -6.43 -5.27 -0.81
N HIS A 77 -6.40 -3.97 -0.51
CA HIS A 77 -7.25 -2.95 -1.15
C HIS A 77 -8.77 -3.18 -1.05
N THR A 78 -9.21 -3.94 -0.05
CA THR A 78 -10.64 -4.12 0.26
C THR A 78 -11.11 -3.18 1.37
N VAL A 79 -12.43 -2.98 1.47
CA VAL A 79 -13.04 -2.25 2.60
C VAL A 79 -12.58 -2.84 3.93
N GLN A 80 -12.60 -4.16 4.06
CA GLN A 80 -12.33 -4.91 5.28
C GLN A 80 -10.86 -4.80 5.68
N SER A 81 -9.94 -4.87 4.72
CA SER A 81 -8.50 -4.65 4.96
C SER A 81 -8.23 -3.26 5.50
N ASN A 82 -8.86 -2.23 4.94
CA ASN A 82 -8.68 -0.85 5.37
C ASN A 82 -9.35 -0.53 6.72
N VAL A 83 -10.53 -1.09 6.98
CA VAL A 83 -11.17 -1.02 8.30
C VAL A 83 -10.30 -1.69 9.36
N ALA A 84 -9.69 -2.83 9.04
CA ALA A 84 -8.76 -3.51 9.95
C ALA A 84 -7.51 -2.65 10.23
N ALA A 85 -6.91 -2.05 9.20
CA ALA A 85 -5.78 -1.14 9.37
C ALA A 85 -6.11 0.08 10.24
N ALA A 86 -7.26 0.72 10.03
CA ALA A 86 -7.71 1.83 10.87
C ALA A 86 -7.93 1.41 12.34
N ARG A 87 -8.49 0.21 12.56
CA ARG A 87 -8.64 -0.38 13.91
C ARG A 87 -7.29 -0.70 14.56
N MET A 88 -6.29 -1.02 13.76
CA MET A 88 -4.92 -1.20 14.21
C MET A 88 -4.18 0.11 14.49
N GLY A 89 -4.79 1.26 14.18
CA GLY A 89 -4.30 2.60 14.51
C GLY A 89 -3.57 3.33 13.37
N ALA A 90 -3.64 2.81 12.15
CA ALA A 90 -3.13 3.51 10.98
C ALA A 90 -3.78 4.91 10.86
N GLY A 91 -2.94 5.95 10.86
CA GLY A 91 -3.36 7.33 10.66
C GLY A 91 -3.55 7.68 9.19
N ILE A 92 -2.79 7.03 8.32
CA ILE A 92 -2.83 7.17 6.87
C ILE A 92 -3.16 5.81 6.26
N LEU A 93 -4.03 5.79 5.25
CA LEU A 93 -4.37 4.59 4.49
C LEU A 93 -4.05 4.77 3.01
N GLU A 94 -3.58 3.70 2.39
CA GLU A 94 -3.16 3.66 0.99
C GLU A 94 -4.27 3.11 0.08
N CYS A 95 -4.37 3.68 -1.11
CA CYS A 95 -5.02 3.07 -2.25
C CYS A 95 -4.03 3.10 -3.42
N ASP A 96 -3.63 1.94 -3.91
CA ASP A 96 -2.90 1.85 -5.18
C ASP A 96 -3.92 2.05 -6.29
N VAL A 97 -3.75 3.06 -7.11
CA VAL A 97 -4.74 3.46 -8.10
C VAL A 97 -4.36 2.82 -9.43
N THR A 98 -5.34 2.22 -10.10
CA THR A 98 -5.32 1.90 -11.54
C THR A 98 -6.66 2.27 -12.16
N PHE A 99 -6.88 2.00 -13.44
CA PHE A 99 -8.12 2.33 -14.14
C PHE A 99 -8.73 1.15 -14.90
N THR A 100 -10.07 1.18 -15.00
CA THR A 100 -10.90 0.25 -15.78
C THR A 100 -10.95 0.63 -17.27
N ALA A 101 -11.54 -0.22 -18.11
CA ALA A 101 -11.71 0.03 -19.55
C ALA A 101 -12.47 1.35 -19.85
N ASP A 102 -13.39 1.74 -18.98
CA ASP A 102 -14.14 2.99 -19.00
C ASP A 102 -13.49 4.13 -18.17
N HIS A 103 -12.19 3.98 -17.88
CA HIS A 103 -11.33 4.95 -17.19
C HIS A 103 -11.79 5.36 -15.79
N GLU A 104 -12.51 4.51 -15.08
CA GLU A 104 -12.82 4.72 -13.66
C GLU A 104 -11.67 4.23 -12.78
N LEU A 105 -11.35 5.02 -11.74
CA LEU A 105 -10.23 4.73 -10.86
C LEU A 105 -10.62 3.70 -9.80
N VAL A 106 -9.78 2.69 -9.61
CA VAL A 106 -10.00 1.62 -8.63
C VAL A 106 -8.74 1.31 -7.82
N CYS A 107 -8.93 0.81 -6.59
CA CYS A 107 -7.83 0.46 -5.72
C CYS A 107 -7.28 -0.94 -6.07
N ARG A 108 -6.18 -1.01 -6.82
CA ARG A 108 -5.46 -2.24 -7.19
C ARG A 108 -3.96 -2.00 -7.24
N HIS A 109 -3.19 -2.99 -6.78
CA HIS A 109 -1.75 -2.86 -6.71
C HIS A 109 -1.08 -2.78 -8.08
N ALA A 110 -1.61 -3.46 -9.08
CA ALA A 110 -1.15 -3.30 -10.45
C ALA A 110 -2.31 -3.43 -11.42
N GLN A 111 -2.18 -2.83 -12.61
CA GLN A 111 -3.24 -2.93 -13.60
C GLN A 111 -3.48 -4.38 -14.05
N ASN A 112 -2.50 -5.27 -13.94
CA ASN A 112 -2.54 -6.67 -14.38
C ASN A 112 -2.68 -7.70 -13.23
N ASP A 113 -3.13 -7.30 -12.04
CA ASP A 113 -3.15 -8.14 -10.85
C ASP A 113 -4.46 -8.93 -10.62
N LEU A 114 -5.50 -8.76 -11.44
CA LEU A 114 -6.83 -9.30 -11.14
C LEU A 114 -6.83 -10.82 -10.98
N HIS A 115 -5.95 -11.53 -11.69
CA HIS A 115 -5.87 -12.99 -11.65
C HIS A 115 -5.30 -13.55 -10.33
N THR A 116 -4.48 -12.80 -9.60
CA THR A 116 -3.94 -13.27 -8.30
C THR A 116 -4.74 -12.77 -7.10
N THR A 117 -5.69 -11.87 -7.31
CA THR A 117 -6.33 -11.09 -6.23
C THR A 117 -7.85 -11.07 -6.30
N THR A 118 -8.43 -11.65 -7.35
CA THR A 118 -9.88 -11.82 -7.49
C THR A 118 -10.21 -13.20 -8.02
N ASN A 119 -11.48 -13.55 -8.05
CA ASN A 119 -12.00 -14.77 -8.67
C ASN A 119 -12.16 -14.68 -10.21
N ILE A 120 -11.56 -13.69 -10.91
CA ILE A 120 -11.86 -13.43 -12.33
C ILE A 120 -11.73 -14.66 -13.24
N LEU A 121 -10.72 -15.51 -13.04
CA LEU A 121 -10.47 -16.70 -13.86
C LEU A 121 -11.54 -17.79 -13.74
N VAL A 122 -12.38 -17.74 -12.70
CA VAL A 122 -13.50 -18.67 -12.48
C VAL A 122 -14.86 -17.97 -12.53
N SER A 123 -14.89 -16.79 -13.15
CA SER A 123 -16.10 -15.98 -13.36
C SER A 123 -16.48 -15.94 -14.84
N ASP A 124 -17.64 -15.36 -15.14
CA ASP A 124 -18.09 -15.10 -16.53
C ASP A 124 -17.19 -14.10 -17.29
N LEU A 125 -16.23 -13.47 -16.60
CA LEU A 125 -15.28 -12.50 -17.17
C LEU A 125 -13.93 -13.12 -17.56
N ALA A 126 -13.70 -14.41 -17.32
CA ALA A 126 -12.41 -15.06 -17.60
C ALA A 126 -11.93 -14.89 -19.06
N GLU A 127 -12.85 -14.90 -20.01
CA GLU A 127 -12.58 -14.73 -21.45
C GLU A 127 -12.14 -13.29 -21.83
N LYS A 128 -12.26 -12.32 -20.91
CA LYS A 128 -11.79 -10.95 -21.13
C LYS A 128 -10.33 -10.72 -20.76
N CYS A 129 -9.72 -11.64 -20.01
CA CYS A 129 -8.33 -11.50 -19.61
C CYS A 129 -7.42 -11.39 -20.83
N THR A 130 -6.50 -10.42 -20.81
CA THR A 130 -5.44 -10.26 -21.80
C THR A 130 -4.76 -11.59 -22.17
N THR A 131 -4.41 -12.39 -21.15
CA THR A 131 -3.95 -13.78 -21.31
C THR A 131 -4.75 -14.67 -20.36
N GLY A 132 -5.60 -15.54 -20.92
CA GLY A 132 -6.36 -16.52 -20.14
C GLY A 132 -5.48 -17.53 -19.38
N PHE A 133 -6.10 -18.31 -18.49
CA PHE A 133 -5.38 -19.31 -17.69
C PHE A 133 -4.66 -20.35 -18.57
N THR A 134 -3.37 -20.55 -18.29
CA THR A 134 -2.54 -21.60 -18.84
C THR A 134 -2.08 -22.51 -17.70
N ALA A 135 -2.43 -23.79 -17.78
CA ALA A 135 -2.07 -24.81 -16.80
C ALA A 135 -0.55 -25.03 -16.73
N ALA A 136 -0.06 -25.36 -15.53
CA ALA A 136 1.32 -25.80 -15.35
C ALA A 136 1.63 -27.04 -16.20
N SER A 137 2.82 -27.08 -16.79
CA SER A 137 3.25 -28.19 -17.65
C SER A 137 4.75 -28.44 -17.52
N GLY A 138 5.12 -29.58 -16.95
CA GLY A 138 6.53 -29.89 -16.65
C GLY A 138 7.12 -28.84 -15.71
N ASP A 139 8.18 -28.18 -16.16
CA ASP A 139 8.84 -27.09 -15.41
C ASP A 139 8.22 -25.71 -15.68
N THR A 140 7.19 -25.63 -16.54
CA THR A 140 6.50 -24.36 -16.84
C THR A 140 5.41 -24.12 -15.79
N PRO A 141 5.48 -23.03 -15.00
CA PRO A 141 4.44 -22.70 -14.03
C PRO A 141 3.13 -22.31 -14.72
N ALA A 142 2.03 -22.48 -14.00
CA ALA A 142 0.75 -21.94 -14.40
C ALA A 142 0.81 -20.41 -14.47
N SER A 143 0.08 -19.83 -15.42
CA SER A 143 0.09 -18.38 -15.66
C SER A 143 -1.26 -17.87 -16.16
N ALA A 144 -1.51 -16.59 -15.92
CA ALA A 144 -2.61 -15.82 -16.45
C ALA A 144 -2.21 -14.33 -16.42
N GLU A 145 -2.91 -13.49 -17.17
CA GLU A 145 -2.81 -12.04 -17.10
C GLU A 145 -4.20 -11.44 -17.34
N CYS A 146 -4.79 -10.89 -16.29
CA CYS A 146 -6.11 -10.27 -16.36
C CYS A 146 -5.96 -8.82 -15.90
N ARG A 147 -6.27 -7.87 -16.79
CA ARG A 147 -6.06 -6.46 -16.50
C ARG A 147 -7.35 -5.78 -16.07
N THR A 148 -7.25 -4.82 -15.16
CA THR A 148 -8.35 -3.93 -14.80
C THR A 148 -8.85 -3.15 -16.03
N SER A 149 -7.96 -2.77 -16.94
CA SER A 149 -8.30 -2.12 -18.21
C SER A 149 -9.00 -3.04 -19.22
N ASP A 150 -9.11 -4.35 -18.98
CA ASP A 150 -9.84 -5.29 -19.84
C ASP A 150 -11.36 -5.25 -19.57
N ILE A 151 -11.78 -4.69 -18.43
CA ILE A 151 -13.16 -4.75 -17.93
C ILE A 151 -13.67 -3.36 -17.53
N THR A 152 -14.99 -3.17 -17.61
CA THR A 152 -15.65 -1.93 -17.14
C THR A 152 -15.76 -1.89 -15.62
N LEU A 153 -16.02 -0.72 -15.03
CA LEU A 153 -16.30 -0.64 -13.59
C LEU A 153 -17.50 -1.50 -13.17
N ALA A 154 -18.53 -1.56 -14.01
CA ALA A 154 -19.70 -2.38 -13.74
C ALA A 154 -19.37 -3.87 -13.62
N GLU A 155 -18.42 -4.35 -14.42
CA GLU A 155 -17.92 -5.73 -14.41
C GLU A 155 -16.94 -5.96 -13.25
N PHE A 156 -16.04 -5.02 -12.99
CA PHE A 156 -15.13 -5.05 -11.84
C PHE A 156 -15.89 -5.27 -10.54
N ARG A 157 -17.03 -4.60 -10.36
CA ARG A 157 -17.90 -4.74 -9.17
C ARG A 157 -18.57 -6.10 -9.02
N THR A 158 -18.51 -6.97 -10.02
CA THR A 158 -19.04 -8.35 -9.93
C THR A 158 -18.00 -9.34 -9.40
N LEU A 159 -16.73 -8.94 -9.34
CA LEU A 159 -15.64 -9.80 -8.87
C LEU A 159 -15.64 -9.89 -7.34
N THR A 160 -15.22 -11.06 -6.86
CA THR A 160 -14.94 -11.30 -5.44
C THR A 160 -13.43 -11.17 -5.22
N PRO A 161 -12.97 -10.27 -4.33
CA PRO A 161 -11.56 -10.18 -3.97
C PRO A 161 -11.13 -11.40 -3.14
N LYS A 162 -9.84 -11.73 -3.23
CA LYS A 162 -9.18 -12.78 -2.45
C LYS A 162 -7.78 -12.33 -2.03
N MET A 163 -7.14 -13.12 -1.18
CA MET A 163 -5.72 -12.92 -0.86
C MET A 163 -4.88 -12.92 -2.15
N ASP A 164 -3.92 -11.99 -2.23
CA ASP A 164 -2.93 -11.98 -3.31
C ASP A 164 -2.11 -13.27 -3.27
N SER A 165 -2.41 -14.15 -4.22
CA SER A 165 -1.83 -15.49 -4.31
C SER A 165 -2.10 -16.14 -5.66
N ALA A 166 -1.23 -17.07 -6.03
CA ALA A 166 -1.47 -17.99 -7.14
C ALA A 166 -0.78 -19.33 -6.86
N ASP A 167 -1.47 -20.44 -7.09
CA ASP A 167 -0.81 -21.75 -7.14
C ASP A 167 -0.18 -21.94 -8.52
N THR A 168 1.12 -21.68 -8.62
CA THR A 168 1.89 -21.80 -9.87
C THR A 168 2.07 -23.25 -10.33
N THR A 169 1.65 -24.24 -9.54
CA THR A 169 1.65 -25.66 -9.92
C THR A 169 0.28 -26.13 -10.42
N ALA A 170 -0.73 -25.27 -10.39
CA ALA A 170 -2.10 -25.60 -10.74
C ALA A 170 -2.27 -26.10 -12.18
N THR A 171 -3.17 -27.07 -12.35
CA THR A 171 -3.59 -27.56 -13.67
C THR A 171 -5.01 -27.14 -14.06
N THR A 172 -5.70 -26.45 -13.15
CA THR A 172 -7.04 -25.90 -13.33
C THR A 172 -7.07 -24.44 -12.89
N ALA A 173 -8.01 -23.65 -13.42
CA ALA A 173 -8.18 -22.25 -13.03
C ALA A 173 -8.67 -22.14 -11.58
N GLU A 174 -9.42 -23.14 -11.10
CA GLU A 174 -9.90 -23.25 -9.73
C GLU A 174 -8.74 -23.44 -8.74
N ASP A 175 -7.83 -24.38 -9.00
CA ASP A 175 -6.67 -24.62 -8.13
C ASP A 175 -5.71 -23.41 -8.13
N TYR A 176 -5.58 -22.72 -9.27
CA TYR A 176 -4.73 -21.54 -9.40
C TYR A 176 -5.10 -20.41 -8.44
N GLN A 177 -6.37 -20.31 -8.03
CA GLN A 177 -6.84 -19.31 -7.07
C GLN A 177 -6.18 -19.44 -5.68
N GLY A 178 -5.60 -20.60 -5.37
CA GLY A 178 -4.90 -20.90 -4.12
C GLY A 178 -3.51 -20.27 -4.01
N GLY A 179 -2.59 -20.96 -3.33
CA GLY A 179 -1.21 -20.50 -3.15
C GLY A 179 -1.01 -19.45 -2.06
N VAL A 180 -1.98 -19.24 -1.16
CA VAL A 180 -1.84 -18.33 -0.03
C VAL A 180 -0.66 -18.77 0.84
N ALA A 181 0.27 -17.85 1.10
CA ALA A 181 1.42 -18.12 1.95
C ALA A 181 0.96 -18.64 3.32
N ASN A 182 1.64 -19.64 3.87
CA ASN A 182 1.23 -20.33 5.10
C ASN A 182 1.21 -19.44 6.36
N TRP A 183 1.85 -18.27 6.31
CA TRP A 183 1.85 -17.25 7.36
C TRP A 183 0.78 -16.17 7.16
N ARG A 184 0.02 -16.22 6.05
CA ARG A 184 -1.21 -15.46 5.84
C ARG A 184 -2.43 -16.32 6.16
N THR A 185 -3.63 -15.76 6.05
CA THR A 185 -4.89 -16.47 6.30
C THR A 185 -5.97 -16.07 5.31
N GLU A 186 -6.92 -16.97 5.09
CA GLU A 186 -8.17 -16.69 4.36
C GLU A 186 -9.35 -16.47 5.32
N LEU A 187 -9.11 -16.46 6.64
CA LEU A 187 -10.15 -16.35 7.67
C LEU A 187 -11.02 -15.10 7.50
N TYR A 188 -10.44 -14.01 6.99
CA TYR A 188 -11.11 -12.73 6.82
C TYR A 188 -11.38 -12.36 5.35
N SER A 189 -11.35 -13.36 4.46
CA SER A 189 -11.59 -13.15 3.03
C SER A 189 -13.07 -13.28 2.64
N ASP A 190 -13.91 -13.86 3.49
CA ASP A 190 -15.35 -14.01 3.18
C ASP A 190 -16.05 -12.65 3.10
N LYS A 191 -16.73 -12.41 1.97
CA LYS A 191 -17.46 -11.16 1.67
C LYS A 191 -16.62 -9.89 1.82
N ALA A 192 -15.36 -9.93 1.41
CA ALA A 192 -14.59 -8.72 1.23
C ALA A 192 -15.07 -7.94 -0.01
N ASP A 193 -14.98 -6.61 0.03
CA ASP A 193 -15.52 -5.72 -1.01
C ASP A 193 -14.40 -4.94 -1.70
N LEU A 194 -14.42 -4.96 -3.04
CA LEU A 194 -13.59 -4.10 -3.89
C LEU A 194 -14.05 -2.65 -3.81
N MET A 195 -13.13 -1.72 -4.12
CA MET A 195 -13.39 -0.28 -4.04
C MET A 195 -12.88 0.47 -5.27
N THR A 196 -13.65 1.47 -5.69
CA THR A 196 -13.11 2.59 -6.47
C THR A 196 -12.19 3.46 -5.63
N HIS A 197 -11.36 4.28 -6.27
CA HIS A 197 -10.57 5.29 -5.57
C HIS A 197 -11.48 6.32 -4.86
N ALA A 198 -12.54 6.80 -5.52
CA ALA A 198 -13.55 7.65 -4.87
C ALA A 198 -14.19 7.00 -3.62
N GLU A 199 -14.53 5.71 -3.65
CA GLU A 199 -15.06 5.00 -2.48
C GLU A 199 -14.03 4.83 -1.35
N SER A 200 -12.75 4.64 -1.67
CA SER A 200 -11.71 4.59 -0.64
C SER A 200 -11.57 5.95 0.06
N ILE A 201 -11.71 7.06 -0.68
CA ILE A 201 -11.70 8.41 -0.10
C ILE A 201 -12.85 8.55 0.92
N GLU A 202 -14.06 8.13 0.57
CA GLU A 202 -15.21 8.16 1.47
C GLU A 202 -14.99 7.28 2.71
N LEU A 203 -14.49 6.05 2.52
CA LEU A 203 -14.19 5.13 3.60
C LEU A 203 -13.15 5.70 4.55
N PHE A 204 -11.99 6.13 4.05
CA PHE A 204 -10.87 6.57 4.89
C PHE A 204 -11.25 7.84 5.66
N LYS A 205 -12.00 8.75 5.03
CA LYS A 205 -12.61 9.91 5.70
C LYS A 205 -13.52 9.49 6.85
N SER A 206 -14.39 8.49 6.64
CA SER A 206 -15.29 7.98 7.69
C SER A 206 -14.54 7.34 8.85
N LEU A 207 -13.39 6.72 8.57
CA LEU A 207 -12.49 6.14 9.55
C LEU A 207 -11.65 7.22 10.28
N GLY A 208 -11.71 8.47 9.82
CA GLY A 208 -10.91 9.60 10.29
C GLY A 208 -9.42 9.46 9.98
N ALA A 209 -9.07 8.72 8.91
CA ALA A 209 -7.71 8.56 8.42
C ALA A 209 -7.42 9.59 7.31
N LYS A 210 -6.13 9.82 7.09
CA LYS A 210 -5.56 10.57 5.96
C LYS A 210 -5.21 9.61 4.82
N PHE A 211 -4.66 10.13 3.73
CA PHE A 211 -4.62 9.42 2.45
C PHE A 211 -3.22 9.41 1.83
N THR A 212 -2.82 8.26 1.28
CA THR A 212 -1.62 8.16 0.43
C THR A 212 -1.93 7.36 -0.85
N PRO A 213 -2.53 7.99 -1.88
CA PRO A 213 -2.87 7.30 -3.12
C PRO A 213 -1.63 7.10 -3.99
N GLU A 214 -1.39 5.88 -4.50
CA GLU A 214 -0.30 5.62 -5.47
C GLU A 214 -0.81 5.59 -6.91
N LEU A 215 -0.27 6.40 -7.81
CA LEU A 215 -0.56 6.27 -9.24
C LEU A 215 0.26 5.11 -9.83
N LYS A 216 -0.36 3.94 -10.04
CA LYS A 216 0.35 2.78 -10.58
C LYS A 216 0.64 2.90 -12.07
N SER A 217 1.79 2.39 -12.50
CA SER A 217 2.15 2.28 -13.91
C SER A 217 1.09 1.52 -14.72
N PRO A 218 0.61 2.07 -15.86
CA PRO A 218 -0.27 1.35 -16.76
C PRO A 218 0.42 0.12 -17.38
N SER A 219 -0.33 -0.96 -17.59
CA SER A 219 0.06 -2.15 -18.36
C SER A 219 -0.49 -2.12 -19.80
N VAL A 220 -0.82 -0.92 -20.28
CA VAL A 220 -1.33 -0.63 -21.62
C VAL A 220 -0.50 0.48 -22.26
N GLU A 221 -0.56 0.61 -23.58
CA GLU A 221 0.01 1.78 -24.26
C GLU A 221 -0.80 3.03 -23.91
N MET A 222 -0.10 4.11 -23.53
CA MET A 222 -0.72 5.40 -23.23
C MET A 222 -0.54 6.37 -24.41
N PRO A 223 -1.56 7.16 -24.79
CA PRO A 223 -2.89 7.23 -24.17
C PRO A 223 -3.78 6.02 -24.50
N HIS A 224 -4.52 5.53 -23.50
CA HIS A 224 -5.51 4.45 -23.67
C HIS A 224 -6.86 5.05 -24.04
N ASP A 225 -7.33 4.86 -25.28
CA ASP A 225 -8.61 5.42 -25.77
C ASP A 225 -8.76 6.94 -25.52
N GLY A 226 -7.65 7.67 -25.66
CA GLY A 226 -7.60 9.12 -25.46
C GLY A 226 -7.34 9.56 -24.01
N PHE A 227 -7.27 8.65 -23.04
CA PHE A 227 -6.88 8.93 -21.66
C PHE A 227 -5.36 8.87 -21.53
N SER A 228 -4.73 10.04 -21.39
CA SER A 228 -3.28 10.18 -21.27
C SER A 228 -2.77 9.91 -19.86
N GLN A 229 -1.45 9.80 -19.71
CA GLN A 229 -0.82 9.68 -18.39
C GLN A 229 -1.09 10.93 -17.52
N GLU A 230 -1.11 12.12 -18.12
CA GLU A 230 -1.44 13.37 -17.42
C GLU A 230 -2.91 13.42 -17.01
N ASP A 231 -3.84 12.96 -17.87
CA ASP A 231 -5.26 12.84 -17.50
C ASP A 231 -5.44 11.89 -16.31
N TYR A 232 -4.64 10.83 -16.26
CA TYR A 232 -4.64 9.85 -15.18
C TYR A 232 -4.11 10.44 -13.86
N ALA A 233 -2.95 11.11 -13.90
CA ALA A 233 -2.41 11.83 -12.76
C ALA A 233 -3.35 12.93 -12.26
N GLN A 234 -4.02 13.64 -13.17
CA GLN A 234 -5.00 14.68 -12.83
C GLN A 234 -6.26 14.08 -12.21
N LYS A 235 -6.82 13.01 -12.78
CA LYS A 235 -8.05 12.38 -12.27
C LYS A 235 -7.88 11.88 -10.83
N LEU A 236 -6.69 11.37 -10.46
CA LEU A 236 -6.38 10.99 -9.08
C LEU A 236 -6.60 12.15 -8.10
N VAL A 237 -6.09 13.35 -8.43
CA VAL A 237 -6.24 14.54 -7.56
C VAL A 237 -7.66 15.11 -7.62
N ASP A 238 -8.30 15.08 -8.78
CA ASP A 238 -9.66 15.61 -8.97
C ASP A 238 -10.68 14.91 -8.07
N GLU A 239 -10.53 13.60 -7.81
CA GLU A 239 -11.42 12.87 -6.90
C GLU A 239 -11.31 13.36 -5.44
N TYR A 240 -10.12 13.76 -4.99
CA TYR A 240 -9.95 14.39 -3.67
C TYR A 240 -10.57 15.79 -3.61
N VAL A 241 -10.40 16.58 -4.67
CA VAL A 241 -11.02 17.91 -4.79
C VAL A 241 -12.54 17.80 -4.76
N ALA A 242 -13.10 16.85 -5.51
CA ALA A 242 -14.54 16.57 -5.55
C ALA A 242 -15.08 16.13 -4.17
N ALA A 243 -14.32 15.33 -3.42
CA ALA A 243 -14.68 14.90 -2.07
C ALA A 243 -14.45 15.97 -0.97
N GLY A 244 -13.90 17.13 -1.35
CA GLY A 244 -13.60 18.25 -0.44
C GLY A 244 -12.52 17.90 0.59
N ILE A 245 -11.57 17.05 0.25
CA ILE A 245 -10.43 16.69 1.10
C ILE A 245 -9.36 17.79 0.99
N PRO A 246 -8.83 18.31 2.11
CA PRO A 246 -7.75 19.28 2.06
C PRO A 246 -6.46 18.60 1.56
N ALA A 247 -5.72 19.26 0.67
CA ALA A 247 -4.49 18.72 0.10
C ALA A 247 -3.43 18.37 1.16
N SER A 248 -3.45 19.02 2.33
CA SER A 248 -2.58 18.72 3.47
C SER A 248 -2.84 17.37 4.13
N ASP A 249 -3.92 16.67 3.77
CA ASP A 249 -4.23 15.33 4.27
C ASP A 249 -3.89 14.23 3.24
N VAL A 250 -3.32 14.59 2.08
CA VAL A 250 -3.10 13.66 0.95
C VAL A 250 -1.65 13.66 0.51
N TRP A 251 -1.02 12.50 0.49
CA TRP A 251 0.34 12.27 -0.02
C TRP A 251 0.28 11.47 -1.34
N PRO A 252 0.04 12.12 -2.50
CA PRO A 252 0.02 11.39 -3.76
C PRO A 252 1.43 10.86 -4.07
N GLN A 253 1.52 9.59 -4.43
CA GLN A 253 2.81 8.90 -4.63
C GLN A 253 2.88 8.23 -6.01
N SER A 254 4.07 8.14 -6.60
CA SER A 254 4.32 7.42 -7.85
C SER A 254 5.79 7.00 -7.97
N PHE A 255 6.06 5.86 -8.62
CA PHE A 255 7.41 5.47 -9.07
C PHE A 255 7.86 6.22 -10.32
N ASN A 256 6.93 6.86 -11.03
CA ASN A 256 7.24 7.69 -12.19
C ASN A 256 7.42 9.14 -11.73
N LEU A 257 8.66 9.63 -11.81
CA LEU A 257 9.00 11.00 -11.41
C LEU A 257 8.19 12.05 -12.19
N ASP A 258 7.82 11.79 -13.44
CA ASP A 258 7.05 12.74 -14.25
C ASP A 258 5.63 12.96 -13.68
N ASP A 259 5.02 11.95 -13.04
CA ASP A 259 3.72 12.12 -12.36
C ASP A 259 3.86 13.01 -11.13
N VAL A 260 4.96 12.83 -10.37
CA VAL A 260 5.28 13.66 -9.19
C VAL A 260 5.50 15.11 -9.61
N LEU A 261 6.28 15.34 -10.67
CA LEU A 261 6.53 16.67 -11.21
C LEU A 261 5.25 17.29 -11.79
N TYR A 262 4.39 16.48 -12.43
CA TYR A 262 3.09 16.94 -12.89
C TYR A 262 2.26 17.52 -11.73
N TRP A 263 2.18 16.85 -10.58
CA TRP A 263 1.47 17.38 -9.41
C TRP A 263 2.14 18.62 -8.79
N VAL A 264 3.47 18.66 -8.77
CA VAL A 264 4.21 19.85 -8.30
C VAL A 264 3.87 21.07 -9.16
N GLU A 265 3.77 20.91 -10.48
CA GLU A 265 3.54 22.01 -11.43
C GLU A 265 2.06 22.38 -11.57
N ASN A 266 1.16 21.38 -11.66
CA ASN A 266 -0.23 21.58 -12.05
C ASN A 266 -1.21 21.54 -10.87
N THR A 267 -0.87 20.89 -9.77
CA THR A 267 -1.69 20.79 -8.55
C THR A 267 -0.90 21.16 -7.29
N PRO A 268 -0.28 22.36 -7.23
CA PRO A 268 0.81 22.68 -6.28
C PRO A 268 0.45 22.55 -4.80
N GLU A 269 -0.82 22.61 -4.41
CA GLU A 269 -1.22 22.33 -3.02
C GLU A 269 -1.07 20.85 -2.66
N PHE A 270 -1.35 19.93 -3.58
CA PHE A 270 -1.08 18.49 -3.44
C PHE A 270 0.40 18.19 -3.72
N GLY A 271 1.01 18.89 -4.69
CA GLY A 271 2.43 18.78 -5.03
C GLY A 271 3.39 19.01 -3.85
N LYS A 272 3.00 19.80 -2.84
CA LYS A 272 3.78 19.97 -1.60
C LYS A 272 4.01 18.64 -0.86
N GLN A 273 3.04 17.73 -0.92
CA GLN A 273 3.06 16.41 -0.27
C GLN A 273 3.30 15.27 -1.26
N ALA A 274 3.58 15.57 -2.54
CA ALA A 274 3.84 14.52 -3.53
C ALA A 274 5.12 13.74 -3.18
N VAL A 275 5.02 12.41 -3.27
CA VAL A 275 6.04 11.47 -2.84
C VAL A 275 6.61 10.75 -4.05
N TYR A 276 7.93 10.83 -4.21
CA TYR A 276 8.63 10.04 -5.20
C TYR A 276 9.00 8.67 -4.60
N LEU A 277 8.40 7.60 -5.12
CA LEU A 277 8.73 6.22 -4.75
C LEU A 277 9.96 5.76 -5.50
N VAL A 278 10.90 5.15 -4.77
CA VAL A 278 12.10 4.55 -5.35
C VAL A 278 12.31 3.18 -4.73
N GLN A 279 12.85 2.26 -5.53
CA GLN A 279 13.07 0.88 -5.12
C GLN A 279 14.46 0.43 -5.48
N TRP A 280 14.98 -0.51 -4.69
CA TRP A 280 16.23 -1.17 -5.00
C TRP A 280 16.18 -1.84 -6.37
N SER A 281 17.28 -1.77 -7.10
CA SER A 281 17.50 -2.44 -8.38
C SER A 281 18.89 -3.08 -8.44
N ASP A 282 19.09 -4.04 -9.34
CA ASP A 282 20.40 -4.68 -9.54
C ASP A 282 21.52 -3.65 -9.77
N GLY A 283 22.61 -3.79 -9.02
CA GLY A 283 23.77 -2.89 -9.09
C GLY A 283 23.71 -1.68 -8.15
N PHE A 284 22.59 -1.47 -7.44
CA PHE A 284 22.48 -0.48 -6.37
C PHE A 284 23.18 -0.97 -5.09
N ASP A 285 23.88 -0.06 -4.41
CA ASP A 285 24.50 -0.25 -3.10
C ASP A 285 24.21 0.98 -2.22
N GLU A 286 23.50 0.77 -1.11
CA GLU A 286 23.05 1.82 -0.19
C GLU A 286 24.20 2.53 0.55
N GLN A 287 25.43 2.02 0.44
CA GLN A 287 26.67 2.58 0.98
C GLN A 287 27.59 3.14 -0.11
N ASN A 288 27.19 3.12 -1.38
CA ASN A 288 28.00 3.64 -2.48
C ASN A 288 27.25 4.68 -3.33
N PRO A 289 27.50 5.99 -3.11
CA PRO A 289 26.86 7.08 -3.85
C PRO A 289 27.01 7.03 -5.37
N GLU A 290 28.05 6.36 -5.90
CA GLU A 290 28.23 6.21 -7.35
C GLU A 290 27.17 5.31 -8.01
N THR A 291 26.45 4.52 -7.22
CA THR A 291 25.41 3.59 -7.68
C THR A 291 24.00 4.16 -7.60
N TRP A 292 23.82 5.31 -6.94
CA TRP A 292 22.49 5.88 -6.71
C TRP A 292 21.99 6.58 -7.98
N ALA A 293 20.75 6.26 -8.38
CA ALA A 293 20.13 6.87 -9.55
C ALA A 293 19.63 8.30 -9.25
N GLU A 294 19.26 8.57 -8.00
CA GLU A 294 18.66 9.84 -7.60
C GLU A 294 19.70 10.91 -7.29
N ASN A 295 19.53 12.08 -7.91
CA ASN A 295 20.21 13.29 -7.46
C ASN A 295 19.30 14.06 -6.51
N PHE A 296 19.52 13.89 -5.20
CA PHE A 296 18.66 14.49 -4.17
C PHE A 296 18.56 16.01 -4.24
N ALA A 297 19.66 16.70 -4.59
CA ALA A 297 19.66 18.15 -4.72
C ALA A 297 18.80 18.61 -5.92
N ASP A 298 18.85 17.86 -7.03
CA ASP A 298 18.01 18.12 -8.20
C ASP A 298 16.53 17.85 -7.90
N LEU A 299 16.20 16.75 -7.20
CA LEU A 299 14.84 16.46 -6.76
C LEU A 299 14.26 17.61 -5.92
N LYS A 300 15.01 18.10 -4.92
CA LYS A 300 14.62 19.27 -4.11
C LYS A 300 14.44 20.52 -4.96
N ALA A 301 15.35 20.78 -5.90
CA ALA A 301 15.28 21.94 -6.78
C ALA A 301 14.03 21.92 -7.69
N LYS A 302 13.57 20.72 -8.06
CA LYS A 302 12.32 20.48 -8.81
C LYS A 302 11.06 20.50 -7.95
N GLY A 303 11.17 20.72 -6.64
CA GLY A 303 10.03 20.85 -5.73
C GLY A 303 9.56 19.52 -5.10
N VAL A 304 10.27 18.42 -5.33
CA VAL A 304 10.00 17.14 -4.63
C VAL A 304 10.41 17.29 -3.17
N ASN A 305 9.48 17.02 -2.24
CA ASN A 305 9.74 17.14 -0.80
C ASN A 305 9.82 15.80 -0.08
N TYR A 306 9.13 14.79 -0.60
CA TYR A 306 9.07 13.47 -0.01
C TYR A 306 9.70 12.44 -0.94
N LEU A 307 10.54 11.58 -0.36
CA LEU A 307 11.12 10.43 -1.02
C LEU A 307 10.72 9.19 -0.23
N ALA A 308 10.29 8.14 -0.91
CA ALA A 308 9.93 6.88 -0.28
C ALA A 308 10.76 5.72 -0.86
N PRO A 309 11.96 5.47 -0.30
CA PRO A 309 12.80 4.35 -0.69
C PRO A 309 12.30 3.03 -0.11
N SER A 310 12.53 1.93 -0.81
CA SER A 310 12.30 0.60 -0.27
C SER A 310 13.20 0.32 0.95
N LEU A 311 12.73 -0.54 1.86
CA LEU A 311 13.37 -0.81 3.15
C LEU A 311 14.87 -1.17 3.05
N ASN A 312 15.21 -1.99 2.06
CA ASN A 312 16.58 -2.41 1.75
C ASN A 312 17.51 -1.29 1.25
N MET A 313 16.97 -0.13 0.84
CA MET A 313 17.77 1.05 0.53
C MET A 313 18.03 1.90 1.78
N MET A 314 17.22 1.74 2.84
CA MET A 314 17.27 2.58 4.04
C MET A 314 18.03 1.96 5.20
N LEU A 315 18.20 0.65 5.20
CA LEU A 315 18.89 -0.10 6.24
C LEU A 315 20.21 -0.64 5.71
N THR A 316 21.20 -0.73 6.58
CA THR A 316 22.51 -1.36 6.32
C THR A 316 22.94 -2.17 7.54
N ASN A 317 23.77 -3.19 7.32
CA ASN A 317 24.53 -3.80 8.41
C ASN A 317 25.72 -2.90 8.76
N LYS A 318 25.73 -2.38 9.99
CA LYS A 318 26.87 -1.66 10.56
C LYS A 318 27.41 -2.43 11.76
N GLU A 319 28.57 -3.05 11.58
CA GLU A 319 29.29 -3.77 12.65
C GLU A 319 28.48 -4.91 13.30
N GLY A 320 27.55 -5.53 12.57
CA GLY A 320 26.70 -6.62 13.07
C GLY A 320 25.34 -6.16 13.60
N GLU A 321 25.00 -4.89 13.44
CA GLU A 321 23.74 -4.28 13.87
C GLU A 321 23.00 -3.63 12.69
N ILE A 322 21.68 -3.62 12.74
CA ILE A 322 20.85 -2.88 11.78
C ILE A 322 21.05 -1.38 12.07
N ALA A 323 21.37 -0.60 11.04
CA ALA A 323 21.54 0.84 11.12
C ALA A 323 20.98 1.55 9.89
N GLY A 324 20.82 2.87 9.96
CA GLY A 324 20.45 3.68 8.80
C GLY A 324 21.54 3.69 7.74
N SER A 325 21.16 3.52 6.46
CA SER A 325 22.09 3.51 5.33
C SER A 325 22.65 4.91 5.02
N GLU A 326 23.78 4.96 4.29
CA GLU A 326 24.31 6.24 3.80
C GLU A 326 23.34 6.89 2.82
N TYR A 327 22.63 6.11 2.00
CA TYR A 327 21.57 6.59 1.11
C TYR A 327 20.49 7.38 1.87
N ALA A 328 19.94 6.78 2.92
CA ALA A 328 18.87 7.41 3.70
C ALA A 328 19.36 8.67 4.44
N LEU A 329 20.56 8.61 5.02
CA LEU A 329 21.14 9.75 5.72
C LEU A 329 21.47 10.91 4.75
N ALA A 330 21.96 10.60 3.55
CA ALA A 330 22.25 11.60 2.52
C ALA A 330 20.97 12.25 1.96
N ALA A 331 19.91 11.46 1.73
CA ALA A 331 18.62 12.00 1.29
C ALA A 331 18.01 12.95 2.33
N LYS A 332 18.09 12.58 3.61
CA LYS A 332 17.70 13.44 4.74
C LYS A 332 18.54 14.71 4.81
N GLU A 333 19.85 14.61 4.68
CA GLU A 333 20.77 15.77 4.68
C GLU A 333 20.46 16.74 3.52
N ALA A 334 20.05 16.22 2.36
CA ALA A 334 19.59 17.01 1.24
C ALA A 334 18.24 17.72 1.50
N GLY A 335 17.55 17.44 2.61
CA GLY A 335 16.29 18.08 3.00
C GLY A 335 15.04 17.42 2.42
N LEU A 336 15.14 16.14 2.02
CA LEU A 336 13.99 15.30 1.70
C LEU A 336 13.41 14.70 2.99
N THR A 337 12.09 14.65 3.07
CA THR A 337 11.38 13.92 4.12
C THR A 337 11.18 12.48 3.65
N LEU A 338 11.62 11.51 4.46
CA LEU A 338 11.60 10.09 4.08
C LEU A 338 10.35 9.39 4.59
N ILE A 339 9.80 8.46 3.81
CA ILE A 339 8.72 7.54 4.20
C ILE A 339 9.17 6.13 3.86
N ALA A 340 9.07 5.19 4.81
CA ALA A 340 9.61 3.85 4.61
C ALA A 340 8.57 2.83 4.15
N TRP A 341 8.92 1.95 3.21
CA TRP A 341 8.03 0.85 2.78
C TRP A 341 8.77 -0.47 2.46
N THR A 342 8.20 -1.65 2.72
CA THR A 342 7.10 -1.93 3.65
C THR A 342 7.60 -2.85 4.75
N LEU A 343 7.31 -2.51 6.00
CA LEU A 343 7.89 -3.17 7.16
C LEU A 343 7.62 -4.67 7.18
N GLU A 344 6.37 -5.13 7.08
CA GLU A 344 6.02 -6.54 7.36
C GLU A 344 5.68 -7.40 6.14
N ARG A 345 5.84 -6.89 4.91
CA ARG A 345 5.47 -7.63 3.67
C ARG A 345 6.28 -8.93 3.49
N SER A 346 7.48 -9.04 4.07
CA SER A 346 8.33 -10.23 4.02
C SER A 346 7.80 -11.45 4.78
N GLY A 347 6.81 -11.29 5.67
CA GLY A 347 6.35 -12.38 6.54
C GLY A 347 7.35 -12.70 7.67
N PRO A 348 7.38 -13.92 8.22
CA PRO A 348 8.30 -14.24 9.31
C PRO A 348 9.78 -14.07 8.93
N LEU A 349 10.58 -13.45 9.80
CA LEU A 349 11.99 -13.12 9.51
C LEU A 349 12.98 -14.23 9.88
N ALA A 350 12.51 -15.31 10.52
CA ALA A 350 13.36 -16.41 11.00
C ALA A 350 14.14 -17.15 9.89
N SER A 351 13.72 -17.01 8.63
CA SER A 351 14.42 -17.55 7.45
C SER A 351 15.12 -16.48 6.61
N GLY A 352 15.35 -15.30 7.19
CA GLY A 352 15.74 -14.09 6.48
C GLY A 352 14.52 -13.26 6.05
N GLY A 353 14.73 -11.98 5.80
CA GLY A 353 13.65 -11.04 5.46
C GLY A 353 13.48 -10.76 3.97
N GLY A 354 14.01 -11.64 3.11
CA GLY A 354 13.86 -11.57 1.66
C GLY A 354 14.34 -10.25 1.07
N TRP A 355 13.67 -9.78 0.01
CA TRP A 355 14.04 -8.56 -0.71
C TRP A 355 14.03 -7.31 0.17
N TYR A 356 13.03 -7.13 1.04
CA TYR A 356 12.90 -5.92 1.86
C TYR A 356 14.00 -5.76 2.92
N PHE A 357 14.58 -6.86 3.40
CA PHE A 357 15.66 -6.84 4.39
C PHE A 357 17.01 -7.27 3.80
N GLN A 358 17.14 -7.32 2.46
CA GLN A 358 18.32 -7.93 1.84
C GLN A 358 19.66 -7.28 2.25
N SER A 359 19.67 -5.96 2.49
CA SER A 359 20.86 -5.21 2.93
C SER A 359 21.29 -5.50 4.37
N VAL A 360 20.42 -6.16 5.15
CA VAL A 360 20.65 -6.55 6.56
C VAL A 360 20.38 -8.04 6.79
N ASN A 361 20.27 -8.83 5.73
CA ASN A 361 19.81 -10.22 5.83
C ASN A 361 20.81 -11.12 6.57
N ASP A 362 22.06 -10.71 6.68
CA ASP A 362 23.11 -11.39 7.44
C ASP A 362 23.05 -11.14 8.96
N VAL A 363 22.29 -10.13 9.40
CA VAL A 363 22.11 -9.78 10.82
C VAL A 363 20.69 -9.94 11.33
N VAL A 364 19.70 -10.05 10.45
CA VAL A 364 18.32 -10.42 10.79
C VAL A 364 18.28 -11.86 11.32
N LYS A 365 17.55 -12.07 12.41
CA LYS A 365 17.47 -13.32 13.18
C LYS A 365 16.05 -13.82 13.31
N ASP A 366 15.11 -12.96 13.70
CA ASP A 366 13.72 -13.32 13.91
C ASP A 366 12.77 -12.11 13.85
N ASP A 367 11.48 -12.35 14.04
CA ASP A 367 10.46 -11.30 13.87
C ASP A 367 10.66 -10.07 14.77
N SER A 368 11.38 -10.19 15.89
CA SER A 368 11.65 -9.03 16.74
C SER A 368 12.48 -7.95 16.03
N ASP A 369 13.22 -8.32 14.97
CA ASP A 369 13.96 -7.36 14.14
C ASP A 369 13.05 -6.40 13.37
N TYR A 370 11.74 -6.66 13.29
CA TYR A 370 10.78 -5.65 12.85
C TYR A 370 10.78 -4.41 13.74
N LEU A 371 10.89 -4.59 15.07
CA LEU A 371 10.95 -3.48 16.01
C LEU A 371 12.33 -2.81 16.02
N VAL A 372 13.40 -3.57 15.78
CA VAL A 372 14.76 -3.02 15.63
C VAL A 372 14.85 -2.15 14.38
N ALA A 373 14.41 -2.67 13.23
CA ALA A 373 14.36 -1.91 11.98
C ALA A 373 13.46 -0.68 12.11
N LEU A 374 12.29 -0.80 12.75
CA LEU A 374 11.40 0.32 12.99
C LEU A 374 12.04 1.40 13.87
N ASP A 375 12.78 1.00 14.91
CA ASP A 375 13.49 1.94 15.77
C ASP A 375 14.58 2.71 15.03
N VAL A 376 15.37 2.01 14.20
CA VAL A 376 16.38 2.64 13.32
C VAL A 376 15.74 3.60 12.33
N LEU A 377 14.64 3.21 11.68
CA LEU A 377 13.92 4.10 10.76
C LEU A 377 13.40 5.36 11.47
N ALA A 378 12.87 5.22 12.69
CA ALA A 378 12.28 6.31 13.42
C ALA A 378 13.32 7.25 14.08
N GLN A 379 14.36 6.69 14.70
CA GLN A 379 15.32 7.45 15.51
C GLN A 379 16.54 7.88 14.71
N ASP A 380 17.14 6.98 13.94
CA ASP A 380 18.37 7.27 13.20
C ASP A 380 18.02 7.98 11.87
N VAL A 381 17.19 7.32 11.06
CA VAL A 381 16.78 7.86 9.76
C VAL A 381 15.80 9.02 9.96
N GLY A 382 14.86 8.94 10.91
CA GLY A 382 13.89 9.99 11.14
C GLY A 382 12.85 10.10 10.02
N VAL A 383 12.32 8.96 9.58
CA VAL A 383 11.20 8.91 8.61
C VAL A 383 9.97 9.60 9.19
N ALA A 384 9.11 10.14 8.32
CA ALA A 384 7.84 10.75 8.70
C ALA A 384 6.71 9.71 8.88
N GLY A 385 6.87 8.51 8.31
CA GLY A 385 5.92 7.42 8.45
C GLY A 385 6.47 6.12 7.89
N VAL A 386 5.81 5.02 8.26
CA VAL A 386 6.20 3.66 7.85
C VAL A 386 4.96 2.91 7.38
N PHE A 387 5.00 2.45 6.13
CA PHE A 387 4.07 1.49 5.57
C PHE A 387 4.25 0.13 6.26
N SER A 388 3.15 -0.47 6.73
CA SER A 388 3.12 -1.84 7.23
C SER A 388 1.91 -2.60 6.75
N ASP A 389 2.12 -3.88 6.42
CA ASP A 389 1.06 -4.87 6.16
C ASP A 389 0.29 -5.24 7.46
N TRP A 390 0.81 -4.85 8.63
CA TRP A 390 0.17 -4.99 9.94
C TRP A 390 0.36 -3.73 10.80
N PRO A 391 -0.49 -2.70 10.60
CA PRO A 391 -0.27 -1.37 11.17
C PRO A 391 -0.14 -1.30 12.70
N ALA A 392 -0.66 -2.28 13.43
CA ALA A 392 -0.61 -2.29 14.89
C ALA A 392 0.83 -2.30 15.43
N THR A 393 1.77 -2.93 14.72
CA THR A 393 3.20 -2.93 15.07
C THR A 393 3.75 -1.50 15.08
N VAL A 394 3.50 -0.75 13.99
CA VAL A 394 3.98 0.62 13.82
C VAL A 394 3.24 1.57 14.77
N THR A 395 1.92 1.41 14.91
CA THR A 395 1.11 2.22 15.81
C THR A 395 1.55 2.07 17.27
N TYR A 396 1.78 0.84 17.74
CA TYR A 396 2.25 0.58 19.11
C TYR A 396 3.56 1.29 19.41
N TYR A 397 4.52 1.16 18.48
CA TYR A 397 5.82 1.83 18.58
C TYR A 397 5.63 3.35 18.60
N ALA A 398 4.87 3.90 17.65
CA ALA A 398 4.62 5.33 17.54
C ALA A 398 4.01 5.92 18.82
N ASN A 399 2.97 5.28 19.37
CA ASN A 399 2.34 5.70 20.62
C ASN A 399 3.32 5.64 21.80
N CYS A 400 4.16 4.60 21.87
CA CYS A 400 5.15 4.45 22.95
C CYS A 400 6.26 5.53 22.87
N MET A 401 6.61 5.94 21.66
CA MET A 401 7.68 6.91 21.38
C MET A 401 7.18 8.36 21.28
N GLY A 402 5.86 8.57 21.25
CA GLY A 402 5.25 9.89 21.11
C GLY A 402 5.33 10.47 19.70
N LEU A 403 5.19 9.60 18.69
CA LEU A 403 5.24 9.92 17.26
C LEU A 403 3.86 10.07 16.61
#